data_AF-A0A0S9QN69-F1
#
_entry.id   AF-A0A0S9QN69-F1
#
_cell.length_a   1.000
_cell.length_b   1.000
_cell.length_c   1.000
_cell.angle_alpha   90.00
_cell.angle_beta   90.00
_cell.angle_gamma   90.00
#
_symmetry.space_group_name_H-M   'P 1'
#
loop_
_entity.id
_entity.type
_entity.pdbx_description
1 polymer ?
#
loop_
_entity_poly.entity_id
_entity_poly.type
_entity_poly.pdbx_seq_one_letter_code
_entity_poly.pdbx_strand_id
1 'polypeptide(L)'
;MRSDTLAGGCVVWSMWDGYLDSPANSRMVGALEKAGVRFIHHHTSGHASPADLRRLERAIAADRLVPIHTDAPHLYASHFDTVVGIEMEGTWWAV
;
A
#
# COMPACT_ATOMS: atom_id res chain seq x y z
N MET A 1 17.72 24.33 -11.59
CA MET A 1 18.12 23.16 -12.40
C MET A 1 18.74 23.71 -13.67
N ARG A 2 19.90 23.24 -14.15
CA ARG A 2 20.34 23.60 -15.52
C ARG A 2 19.29 23.01 -16.47
N SER A 3 18.82 23.81 -17.42
CA SER A 3 17.63 23.54 -18.24
C SER A 3 17.65 22.17 -18.93
N ASP A 4 18.84 21.63 -19.22
CA ASP A 4 18.98 20.51 -20.16
C ASP A 4 19.39 19.19 -19.49
N THR A 5 19.59 19.15 -18.17
CA THR A 5 20.12 17.95 -17.48
C THR A 5 19.19 16.73 -17.59
N LEU A 6 17.89 16.94 -17.79
CA LEU A 6 16.88 15.89 -17.95
C LEU A 6 16.24 15.86 -19.35
N ALA A 7 16.81 16.56 -20.33
CA ALA A 7 16.27 16.61 -21.68
C ALA A 7 16.18 15.20 -22.29
N GLY A 8 14.97 14.81 -22.72
CA GLY A 8 14.69 13.46 -23.26
C GLY A 8 14.64 12.33 -22.23
N GLY A 9 14.84 12.62 -20.94
CA GLY A 9 14.76 11.65 -19.85
C GLY A 9 13.35 11.50 -19.27
N CYS A 10 13.23 10.59 -18.30
CA CYS A 10 12.03 10.44 -17.47
C CYS A 10 12.41 10.14 -16.02
N VAL A 11 11.48 10.41 -15.11
CA VAL A 11 11.55 9.99 -13.72
C VAL A 11 10.57 8.84 -13.52
N VAL A 12 11.06 7.74 -12.97
CA VAL A 12 10.24 6.58 -12.60
C VAL A 12 10.07 6.57 -11.08
N TRP A 13 8.83 6.69 -10.62
CA TRP A 13 8.45 6.50 -9.24
C TRP A 13 8.03 5.05 -9.01
N SER A 14 8.94 4.27 -8.46
CA SER A 14 8.72 2.85 -8.12
C SER A 14 8.36 2.63 -6.65
N MET A 15 7.86 3.66 -5.98
CA MET A 15 7.46 3.63 -4.58
C MET A 15 5.94 3.73 -4.44
N TRP A 16 5.45 3.55 -3.22
CA TRP A 16 4.04 3.77 -2.91
C TRP A 16 3.61 5.19 -3.30
N ASP A 17 2.42 5.31 -3.87
CA ASP A 17 1.84 6.57 -4.34
C ASP A 17 1.45 7.50 -3.18
N GLY A 18 1.04 6.95 -2.02
CA GLY A 18 0.70 7.76 -0.83
C GLY A 18 1.84 8.67 -0.35
N TYR A 19 3.09 8.36 -0.67
CA TYR A 19 4.22 9.26 -0.38
C TYR A 19 4.21 10.55 -1.22
N LEU A 20 3.52 10.56 -2.37
CA LEU A 20 3.37 11.73 -3.23
C LEU A 20 2.49 12.83 -2.61
N ASP A 21 1.67 12.47 -1.61
CA ASP A 21 0.80 13.41 -0.88
C ASP A 21 1.58 14.35 0.03
N SER A 22 2.87 14.05 0.31
CA SER A 22 3.70 14.95 1.08
C SER A 22 3.99 16.25 0.31
N PRO A 23 3.99 17.43 0.96
CA PRO A 23 4.22 18.71 0.29
C PRO A 23 5.54 18.77 -0.49
N ALA A 24 6.57 18.05 -0.05
CA ALA A 24 7.85 17.98 -0.75
C ALA A 24 7.75 17.22 -2.08
N ASN A 25 7.08 16.06 -2.07
CA ASN A 25 6.95 15.23 -3.27
C ASN A 25 5.97 15.83 -4.27
N SER A 26 4.89 16.45 -3.83
CA SER A 26 3.99 17.17 -4.76
C SER A 26 4.70 18.35 -5.44
N ARG A 27 5.58 19.07 -4.72
CA ARG A 27 6.43 20.12 -5.33
C ARG A 27 7.41 19.55 -6.35
N MET A 28 8.02 18.40 -6.08
CA MET A 28 8.90 17.72 -7.03
C MET A 28 8.15 17.35 -8.31
N VAL A 29 6.98 16.71 -8.19
CA VAL A 29 6.15 16.34 -9.36
C VAL A 29 5.82 17.58 -10.18
N GLY A 30 5.33 18.66 -9.55
CA GLY A 30 5.02 19.90 -10.25
C GLY A 30 6.24 20.58 -10.89
N ALA A 31 7.45 20.40 -10.34
CA ALA A 31 8.68 20.90 -10.95
C ALA A 31 9.07 20.09 -12.21
N LEU A 32 8.89 18.77 -12.17
CA LEU A 32 9.12 17.87 -13.31
C LEU A 32 8.14 18.16 -14.45
N GLU A 33 6.86 18.35 -14.12
CA GLU A 33 5.82 18.73 -15.08
C GLU A 33 6.13 20.06 -15.76
N LYS A 34 6.49 21.10 -15.00
CA LYS A 34 6.89 22.41 -15.54
C LYS A 34 8.13 22.33 -16.44
N ALA A 35 9.01 21.37 -16.18
CA ALA A 35 10.21 21.13 -16.98
C ALA A 35 9.96 20.22 -18.20
N GLY A 36 8.71 19.76 -18.42
CA GLY A 36 8.39 18.83 -19.50
C GLY A 36 9.02 17.44 -19.33
N VAL A 37 9.43 17.08 -18.11
CA VAL A 37 10.02 15.78 -17.81
C VAL A 37 8.89 14.78 -17.56
N ARG A 38 8.89 13.67 -18.31
CA ARG A 38 7.92 12.60 -18.13
C ARG A 38 8.07 11.98 -16.74
N PHE A 39 6.99 11.96 -15.97
CA PHE A 39 6.89 11.26 -14.70
C PHE A 39 6.09 9.97 -14.89
N ILE A 40 6.67 8.83 -14.52
CA ILE A 40 6.06 7.50 -14.68
C ILE A 40 5.87 6.91 -13.30
N HIS A 41 4.63 6.64 -12.92
CA HIS A 41 4.33 5.83 -11.73
C HIS A 41 4.35 4.36 -12.12
N HIS A 42 5.27 3.58 -11.54
CA HIS A 42 5.35 2.15 -11.81
C HIS A 42 5.73 1.41 -10.53
N HIS A 43 4.72 1.12 -9.72
CA HIS A 43 4.86 0.45 -8.44
C HIS A 43 4.08 -0.86 -8.43
N THR A 44 4.64 -1.90 -7.80
CA THR A 44 3.93 -3.14 -7.47
C THR A 44 3.95 -3.28 -5.95
N SER A 45 2.77 -3.52 -5.36
CA SER A 45 2.65 -3.73 -3.91
C SER A 45 3.41 -4.98 -3.46
N GLY A 46 4.00 -4.91 -2.26
CA GLY A 46 4.59 -6.08 -1.59
C GLY A 46 3.59 -6.91 -0.78
N HIS A 47 2.34 -6.46 -0.64
CA HIS A 47 1.29 -7.16 0.11
C HIS A 47 0.51 -8.13 -0.77
N ALA A 48 0.08 -9.25 -0.17
CA ALA A 48 -0.79 -10.20 -0.83
C ALA A 48 -2.14 -9.57 -1.21
N SER A 49 -2.68 -9.95 -2.36
CA SER A 49 -4.01 -9.49 -2.78
C SER A 49 -5.11 -10.08 -1.86
N PRO A 50 -6.31 -9.48 -1.80
CA PRO A 50 -7.43 -10.08 -1.06
C PRO A 50 -7.78 -11.51 -1.52
N ALA A 51 -7.56 -11.83 -2.80
CA ALA A 51 -7.78 -13.17 -3.32
C ALA A 51 -6.74 -14.17 -2.79
N ASP A 52 -5.47 -13.75 -2.72
CA ASP A 52 -4.38 -14.56 -2.16
C ASP A 52 -4.54 -14.75 -0.66
N LEU A 53 -4.96 -13.71 0.07
CA LEU A 53 -5.27 -13.80 1.50
C LEU A 53 -6.41 -14.79 1.76
N ARG A 54 -7.49 -14.78 0.96
CA ARG A 54 -8.57 -15.78 1.07
C ARG A 54 -8.09 -17.20 0.77
N ARG A 55 -7.15 -17.34 -0.17
CA ARG A 55 -6.53 -18.64 -0.45
C ARG A 55 -5.69 -19.11 0.75
N LEU A 56 -4.98 -18.19 1.40
CA LEU A 56 -4.21 -18.48 2.61
C LEU A 56 -5.12 -18.88 3.79
N GLU A 57 -6.20 -18.14 4.03
CA GLU A 57 -7.19 -18.43 5.08
C GLU A 57 -7.76 -19.85 4.94
N ARG A 58 -8.26 -20.22 3.76
CA ARG A 58 -8.74 -21.58 3.50
C ARG A 58 -7.68 -22.66 3.64
N ALA A 59 -6.43 -22.37 3.28
CA ALA A 59 -5.35 -23.33 3.36
C ALA A 59 -4.89 -23.58 4.82
N ILE A 60 -4.94 -22.55 5.65
CA ILE A 60 -4.63 -22.66 7.08
C ILE A 60 -5.82 -23.30 7.83
N ALA A 61 -7.06 -22.98 7.44
CA ALA A 61 -8.29 -23.46 8.07
C ALA A 61 -8.30 -23.23 9.60
N ALA A 62 -7.85 -22.06 10.04
CA ALA A 62 -7.87 -21.68 11.45
C ALA A 62 -9.30 -21.44 11.95
N ASP A 63 -9.55 -21.73 13.22
CA ASP A 63 -10.84 -21.45 13.87
C ASP A 63 -11.14 -19.95 14.02
N ARG A 64 -10.09 -19.12 14.04
CA ARG A 64 -10.21 -17.66 14.16
C ARG A 64 -9.14 -16.94 13.34
N LEU A 65 -9.53 -15.81 12.75
CA LEU A 65 -8.66 -14.89 12.02
C LEU A 65 -8.50 -13.60 12.83
N VAL A 66 -7.27 -13.14 13.02
CA VAL A 66 -6.94 -11.88 13.68
C VAL A 66 -6.20 -10.97 12.69
N PRO A 67 -6.85 -9.94 12.13
CA PRO A 67 -6.21 -9.04 11.18
C PRO A 67 -5.28 -8.09 11.92
N ILE A 68 -4.00 -8.12 11.55
CA ILE A 68 -2.96 -7.21 12.04
C ILE A 68 -2.33 -6.46 10.86
N HIS A 69 -1.63 -5.37 11.14
CA HIS A 69 -0.93 -4.57 10.13
C HIS A 69 -1.86 -4.07 9.00
N THR A 70 -3.04 -3.59 9.39
CA THR A 70 -4.04 -2.97 8.52
C THR A 70 -4.77 -1.87 9.28
N ASP A 71 -5.09 -0.78 8.60
CA ASP A 71 -5.92 0.30 9.16
C ASP A 71 -7.42 0.00 9.06
N ALA A 72 -7.80 -1.10 8.38
CA ALA A 72 -9.19 -1.47 8.14
C ALA A 72 -9.51 -2.92 8.59
N PRO A 73 -9.21 -3.30 9.84
CA PRO A 73 -9.42 -4.67 10.32
C PRO A 73 -10.91 -5.07 10.26
N HIS A 74 -11.82 -4.10 10.41
CA HIS A 74 -13.28 -4.32 10.34
C HIS A 74 -13.76 -4.84 8.97
N LEU A 75 -13.02 -4.57 7.89
CA LEU A 75 -13.38 -5.07 6.56
C LEU A 75 -13.11 -6.58 6.41
N TYR A 76 -12.31 -7.19 7.29
CA TYR A 76 -12.05 -8.63 7.18
C TYR A 76 -13.31 -9.46 7.43
N ALA A 77 -14.18 -9.02 8.35
CA ALA A 77 -15.41 -9.75 8.66
C ALA A 77 -16.38 -9.87 7.47
N SER A 78 -16.27 -9.00 6.45
CA SER A 78 -17.08 -9.07 5.23
C SER A 78 -16.38 -9.77 4.06
N HIS A 79 -15.10 -10.14 4.21
CA HIS A 79 -14.26 -10.66 3.13
C HIS A 79 -13.74 -12.08 3.36
N PHE A 80 -13.90 -12.63 4.57
CA PHE A 80 -13.40 -13.93 4.98
C PHE A 80 -14.50 -14.73 5.67
N ASP A 81 -14.45 -16.05 5.53
CA ASP A 81 -15.47 -16.95 6.08
C ASP A 81 -15.14 -17.32 7.53
N THR A 82 -13.84 -17.38 7.89
CA THR A 82 -13.37 -17.59 9.25
C THR A 82 -13.83 -16.47 10.19
N VAL A 83 -14.22 -16.84 11.42
CA VAL A 83 -14.59 -15.89 12.48
C VAL A 83 -13.46 -14.90 12.72
N VAL A 84 -13.75 -13.62 12.55
CA VAL A 84 -12.78 -12.53 12.72
C VAL A 84 -12.85 -11.99 14.13
N GLY A 85 -11.70 -11.93 14.81
CA GLY A 85 -11.55 -11.23 16.09
C GLY A 85 -10.69 -9.99 15.94
N ILE A 86 -11.13 -8.86 16.48
CA ILE A 86 -10.43 -7.58 16.44
C ILE A 86 -10.33 -7.08 17.88
N GLU A 87 -9.11 -6.76 18.31
CA GLU A 87 -8.85 -6.21 19.64
C GLU A 87 -7.97 -4.97 19.52
N MET A 88 -7.98 -4.16 20.58
CA MET A 88 -7.11 -2.97 20.65
C MET A 88 -5.62 -3.37 20.71
N GLU A 89 -4.77 -2.49 20.18
CA GLU A 89 -3.32 -2.66 20.29
C GLU A 89 -2.89 -2.75 21.76
N GLY A 90 -2.04 -3.73 22.07
CA GLY A 90 -1.58 -4.00 23.44
C GLY A 90 -2.49 -4.89 24.28
N THR A 91 -3.64 -5.33 23.76
CA THR A 91 -4.53 -6.27 24.46
C THR A 91 -3.97 -7.70 24.43
N TRP A 92 -3.95 -8.34 25.60
CA TRP A 92 -3.65 -9.77 25.73
C TRP A 92 -4.92 -10.60 25.53
N TRP A 93 -4.82 -11.63 24.70
CA TRP A 93 -5.94 -12.54 24.44
C TRP A 93 -5.87 -13.71 25.41
N ALA A 94 -7.00 -14.05 26.03
CA ALA A 94 -7.13 -15.32 26.72
C ALA A 94 -7.11 -16.44 25.66
N VAL A 95 -6.11 -17.32 25.76
CA VAL A 95 -5.94 -18.50 24.91
C VAL A 95 -6.48 -19.75 25.60
#